data_AF-A0A5D2UGD2-F1
#
_entry.id   AF-A0A5D2UGD2-F1
#
_cell.length_a   1.000
_cell.length_b   1.000
_cell.length_c   1.000
_cell.angle_alpha   90.00
_cell.angle_beta   90.00
_cell.angle_gamma   90.00
#
_symmetry.space_group_name_H-M   'P 1'
#
loop_
_entity.id
_entity.type
_entity.pdbx_description
1 polymer ?
#
loop_
_entity_poly.entity_id
_entity_poly.type
_entity_poly.pdbx_seq_one_letter_code
_entity_poly.pdbx_strand_id
1 'polypeptide(L)'
;GCFCNWITNTENRLYIGWFGVLMIPTLLTATFVFIIAFIATPPVDIDGIREPVSRSLLYRNNIIFSVIVRTSFSFTHILFQPVYESIWLIKDILCFKK
;
A
#
# COMPACT_ATOMS: atom_id res chain seq x y z
N GLY A 1 29.31 13.85 -16.71
CA GLY A 1 27.88 14.25 -16.71
C GLY A 1 27.53 14.79 -15.34
N CYS A 2 26.96 16.00 -15.29
CA CYS A 2 26.68 16.72 -14.03
C CYS A 2 25.74 15.95 -13.08
N PHE A 3 24.79 15.18 -13.64
CA PHE A 3 23.82 14.38 -12.89
C PHE A 3 24.46 13.19 -12.14
N CYS A 4 25.33 12.42 -12.81
CA CYS A 4 26.02 11.29 -12.18
C CYS A 4 26.91 11.76 -11.03
N ASN A 5 27.61 12.88 -11.22
CA ASN A 5 28.48 13.46 -10.18
C ASN A 5 27.68 13.95 -8.96
N TRP A 6 26.44 14.41 -9.16
CA TRP A 6 25.56 14.83 -8.08
C TRP A 6 24.95 13.65 -7.31
N ILE A 7 24.50 12.59 -8.01
CA ILE A 7 23.94 11.39 -7.36
C ILE A 7 24.96 10.71 -6.45
N THR A 8 26.22 10.64 -6.88
CA THR A 8 27.30 9.99 -6.13
C THR A 8 28.10 10.97 -5.27
N ASN A 9 27.64 12.21 -5.10
CA ASN A 9 28.35 13.19 -4.28
C ASN A 9 28.27 12.80 -2.79
N THR A 10 29.42 12.68 -2.13
CA THR A 10 29.55 12.41 -0.69
C THR A 10 29.34 13.65 0.18
N GLU A 11 29.28 14.84 -0.42
CA GLU A 11 28.99 16.10 0.27
C GLU A 11 27.48 16.33 0.48
N ASN A 12 26.61 15.51 -0.13
CA ASN A 12 25.17 15.59 0.14
C ASN A 12 24.85 15.13 1.57
N ARG A 13 23.98 15.88 2.27
CA ARG A 13 23.51 15.56 3.64
C ARG A 13 22.93 14.15 3.77
N LEU A 14 22.30 13.65 2.71
CA LEU A 14 21.82 12.30 2.57
C LEU A 14 22.38 11.75 1.26
N TYR A 15 23.20 10.71 1.37
CA TYR A 15 23.76 10.04 0.19
C TYR A 15 22.66 9.32 -0.58
N ILE A 16 22.55 9.61 -1.88
CA ILE A 16 21.56 9.00 -2.76
C ILE A 16 22.16 7.75 -3.40
N GLY A 17 23.23 7.91 -4.20
CA GLY A 17 23.78 6.83 -5.02
C GLY A 17 22.76 6.30 -6.04
N TRP A 18 23.17 5.37 -6.91
CA TRP A 18 22.26 4.79 -7.91
C TRP A 18 21.11 3.98 -7.29
N PHE A 19 21.33 3.42 -6.09
CA PHE A 19 20.29 2.72 -5.34
C PHE A 19 19.24 3.67 -4.74
N GLY A 20 19.66 4.85 -4.25
CA GLY A 20 18.75 5.84 -3.68
C GLY A 20 17.72 6.37 -4.67
N VAL A 21 18.07 6.42 -5.96
CA VAL A 21 17.14 6.81 -7.04
C VAL A 21 15.92 5.89 -7.09
N LEU A 22 16.06 4.61 -6.77
CA LEU A 22 14.96 3.65 -6.69
C LEU A 22 14.37 3.57 -5.28
N MET A 23 15.19 3.68 -4.25
CA MET A 23 14.78 3.54 -2.86
C MET A 23 13.87 4.69 -2.39
N ILE A 24 14.16 5.94 -2.77
CA ILE A 24 13.37 7.11 -2.38
C ILE A 24 11.93 7.02 -2.90
N PRO A 25 11.66 6.81 -4.21
CA PRO A 25 10.28 6.74 -4.70
C PRO A 25 9.53 5.50 -4.19
N THR A 26 10.19 4.36 -4.02
CA THR A 26 9.55 3.15 -3.49
C THR A 26 9.16 3.29 -2.02
N LEU A 27 10.06 3.82 -1.17
CA LEU A 27 9.76 4.07 0.23
C LEU A 27 8.69 5.15 0.42
N LEU A 28 8.74 6.24 -0.35
CA LEU A 28 7.71 7.27 -0.29
C LEU A 28 6.34 6.67 -0.66
N THR A 29 6.26 5.97 -1.79
CA THR A 29 5.00 5.36 -2.24
C THR A 29 4.47 4.35 -1.22
N ALA A 30 5.32 3.48 -0.69
CA ALA A 30 4.94 2.50 0.33
C ALA A 30 4.44 3.18 1.62
N THR A 31 5.11 4.24 2.07
CA THR A 31 4.73 4.99 3.29
C THR A 31 3.38 5.71 3.10
N PHE A 32 3.17 6.35 1.95
CA PHE A 32 1.90 7.00 1.64
C PHE A 32 0.74 6.01 1.58
N VAL A 33 0.91 4.89 0.87
CA VAL A 33 -0.11 3.84 0.79
C VAL A 33 -0.39 3.25 2.17
N PHE A 34 0.64 3.03 2.99
CA PHE A 34 0.50 2.53 4.36
C PHE A 34 -0.37 3.45 5.22
N ILE A 35 -0.11 4.76 5.22
CA ILE A 35 -0.85 5.74 6.02
C ILE A 35 -2.32 5.80 5.57
N ILE A 36 -2.57 5.88 4.27
CA ILE A 36 -3.93 5.97 3.71
C ILE A 36 -4.71 4.70 4.01
N ALA A 37 -4.09 3.53 3.82
CA ALA A 37 -4.72 2.25 4.09
C ALA A 37 -5.07 2.09 5.58
N PHE A 38 -4.18 2.51 6.49
CA PHE A 38 -4.43 2.42 7.93
C PHE A 38 -5.65 3.23 8.38
N ILE A 39 -5.87 4.39 7.76
CA ILE A 39 -6.97 5.30 8.11
C ILE A 39 -8.29 4.85 7.46
N ALA A 40 -8.28 4.58 6.15
CA ALA A 40 -9.49 4.57 5.34
C ALA A 40 -9.75 3.29 4.53
N THR A 41 -9.08 2.17 4.85
CA THR A 41 -9.34 0.91 4.14
C THR A 41 -10.77 0.40 4.37
N PRO A 42 -11.50 0.01 3.31
CA PRO A 42 -12.80 -0.68 3.42
C PRO A 42 -12.64 -2.05 4.11
N PRO A 43 -13.71 -2.66 4.63
CA PRO A 43 -13.61 -3.96 5.25
C PRO A 43 -13.23 -5.02 4.19
N VAL A 44 -12.25 -5.85 4.50
CA VAL A 44 -11.67 -6.81 3.55
C VAL A 44 -12.05 -8.22 3.97
N ASP A 45 -12.53 -9.03 3.03
CA ASP A 45 -12.76 -10.46 3.23
C ASP A 45 -11.43 -11.22 3.11
N ILE A 46 -10.92 -11.74 4.22
CA ILE A 46 -9.57 -12.32 4.33
C ILE A 46 -9.58 -13.79 3.93
N ASP A 47 -10.63 -14.47 4.35
CA ASP A 47 -10.75 -15.92 4.25
C ASP A 47 -11.54 -16.33 2.99
N GLY A 48 -12.09 -15.36 2.23
CA GLY A 48 -12.84 -15.62 1.01
C GLY A 48 -14.20 -16.26 1.27
N ILE A 49 -14.67 -16.20 2.52
CA ILE A 49 -15.92 -16.79 3.00
C ILE A 49 -17.07 -15.77 3.01
N ARG A 50 -16.86 -14.58 2.41
CA ARG A 50 -17.81 -13.45 2.38
C ARG A 50 -18.05 -12.81 3.75
N GLU A 51 -17.08 -12.89 4.66
CA GLU A 51 -17.13 -12.23 5.97
C GLU A 51 -16.11 -11.08 6.01
N PRO A 52 -16.51 -9.84 5.69
CA PRO A 52 -15.58 -8.74 5.57
C PRO A 52 -15.14 -8.25 6.96
N VAL A 53 -13.84 -8.29 7.24
CA VAL A 53 -13.27 -7.86 8.53
C VAL A 53 -12.86 -6.40 8.45
N SER A 54 -13.45 -5.56 9.30
CA SER A 54 -13.08 -4.15 9.42
C SER A 54 -11.84 -3.96 10.28
N ARG A 55 -10.76 -3.43 9.69
CA ARG A 55 -9.49 -3.19 10.41
C ARG A 55 -8.88 -1.78 10.26
N SER A 56 -9.70 -0.79 9.86
CA SER A 56 -9.26 0.61 9.74
C SER A 56 -9.82 1.49 10.84
N LEU A 57 -9.16 2.62 11.08
CA LEU A 57 -9.51 3.57 12.15
C LEU A 57 -10.91 4.15 11.95
N LEU A 58 -11.31 4.42 10.70
CA LEU A 58 -12.66 4.90 10.38
C LEU A 58 -13.78 3.89 10.71
N TYR A 59 -13.48 2.59 10.79
CA TYR A 59 -14.43 1.56 11.22
C TYR A 59 -14.37 1.28 12.73
N ARG A 60 -13.93 2.26 13.54
CA ARG A 60 -13.91 2.20 15.01
C ARG A 60 -12.87 1.21 15.57
N ASN A 61 -11.70 1.13 14.93
CA ASN A 61 -10.56 0.37 15.47
C ASN A 61 -9.56 1.29 16.19
N ASN A 62 -9.01 0.83 17.32
CA ASN A 62 -7.93 1.51 18.03
C ASN A 62 -6.58 1.29 17.33
N ILE A 63 -5.57 2.11 17.61
CA ILE A 63 -4.21 2.01 17.01
C ILE A 63 -3.62 0.59 17.15
N ILE A 64 -3.95 -0.14 18.22
CA ILE A 64 -3.50 -1.52 18.48
C ILE A 64 -4.24 -2.56 17.61
N PHE A 65 -5.53 -2.32 17.31
CA PHE A 65 -6.40 -3.23 16.54
C PHE A 65 -6.52 -2.83 15.07
N SER A 66 -6.10 -1.62 14.73
CA SER A 66 -5.93 -1.16 13.37
C SER A 66 -4.71 -1.88 12.81
N VAL A 67 -4.94 -2.74 11.83
CA VAL A 67 -3.88 -3.50 11.18
C VAL A 67 -4.21 -3.54 9.70
N ILE A 68 -3.17 -3.36 8.87
CA ILE A 68 -3.33 -3.51 7.43
C ILE A 68 -3.59 -4.99 7.16
N VAL A 69 -4.83 -5.26 6.78
CA VAL A 69 -5.27 -6.59 6.37
C VAL A 69 -4.59 -6.93 5.06
N ARG A 70 -3.82 -8.01 5.06
CA ARG A 70 -3.30 -8.61 3.82
C ARG A 70 -4.52 -8.98 2.96
N THR A 71 -4.49 -8.59 1.69
CA THR A 71 -5.48 -9.08 0.73
C THR A 71 -5.51 -10.60 0.77
N SER A 72 -6.71 -11.16 0.60
CA SER A 72 -7.05 -12.56 0.82
C SER A 72 -6.02 -13.53 0.23
N PHE A 73 -5.91 -14.72 0.80
CA PHE A 73 -5.07 -15.83 0.32
C PHE A 73 -5.19 -16.09 -1.19
N SER A 74 -6.36 -15.80 -1.79
CA SER A 74 -6.63 -15.87 -3.23
C SER A 74 -5.89 -14.85 -4.12
N PHE A 75 -5.46 -13.71 -3.57
CA PHE A 75 -4.78 -12.65 -4.33
C PHE A 75 -3.26 -12.90 -4.43
N THR A 76 -2.67 -13.49 -3.39
CA THR A 76 -1.26 -13.86 -3.36
C THR A 76 -0.95 -15.01 -4.34
N HIS A 77 -1.96 -15.82 -4.67
CA HIS A 77 -1.84 -16.91 -5.64
C HIS A 77 -2.04 -16.48 -7.12
N ILE A 78 -2.37 -15.21 -7.38
CA ILE A 78 -2.45 -14.61 -8.73
C ILE A 78 -1.38 -13.52 -8.88
N LEU A 79 -0.16 -14.03 -9.04
CA LEU A 79 1.12 -13.53 -9.55
C LEU A 79 1.48 -12.02 -9.69
N PHE A 80 0.59 -11.07 -9.97
CA PHE A 80 0.91 -9.63 -9.96
C PHE A 80 -0.37 -8.85 -10.27
N GLN A 81 -1.01 -8.26 -9.27
CA GLN A 81 -2.17 -7.38 -9.53
C GLN A 81 -1.75 -5.91 -9.41
N PRO A 82 -1.55 -5.23 -10.55
CA PRO A 82 -1.35 -3.79 -10.57
C PRO A 82 -2.61 -3.06 -10.10
N VAL A 83 -2.43 -1.84 -9.61
CA VAL A 83 -3.49 -1.01 -9.01
C VAL A 83 -4.72 -0.80 -9.93
N TYR A 84 -4.57 -0.89 -11.25
CA TYR A 84 -5.71 -0.70 -12.16
C TYR A 84 -6.74 -1.83 -12.08
N GLU A 85 -6.33 -3.08 -11.81
CA GLU A 85 -7.25 -4.21 -11.64
C GLU A 85 -8.04 -4.08 -10.33
N SER A 86 -7.40 -3.55 -9.28
CA SER A 86 -8.07 -3.37 -7.99
C SER A 86 -9.06 -2.19 -7.98
N ILE A 87 -8.92 -1.20 -8.86
CA ILE A 87 -9.92 -0.12 -9.01
C ILE A 87 -11.29 -0.68 -9.45
N TRP A 88 -11.29 -1.69 -10.31
CA TRP A 88 -12.52 -2.38 -10.73
C TRP A 88 -13.13 -3.17 -9.57
N LEU A 89 -12.31 -3.92 -8.83
CA LEU A 89 -12.77 -4.71 -7.67
C LEU A 89 -13.30 -3.84 -6.52
N ILE A 90 -12.70 -2.67 -6.27
CA ILE A 90 -13.17 -1.73 -5.25
C ILE A 90 -14.57 -1.20 -5.61
N LYS A 91 -14.87 -0.98 -6.89
CA LYS A 91 -16.22 -0.60 -7.34
C LYS A 91 -17.23 -1.70 -7.04
N ASP A 92 -16.88 -2.97 -7.25
CA ASP A 92 -17.79 -4.09 -6.98
C ASP A 92 -18.01 -4.34 -5.47
N ILE A 93 -16.97 -4.17 -4.65
CA ILE A 93 -17.08 -4.25 -3.18
C ILE A 93 -17.89 -3.07 -2.62
N LEU A 94 -17.73 -1.85 -3.16
CA LEU A 94 -18.58 -0.70 -2.82
C LEU A 94 -20.02 -0.86 -3.32
N CYS A 95 -20.23 -1.51 -4.47
CA CYS A 95 -21.55 -1.80 -5.03
C CYS A 95 -22.33 -2.81 -4.18
N PHE A 96 -21.65 -3.75 -3.51
CA PHE A 96 -22.26 -4.68 -2.54
C PHE A 96 -22.80 -3.98 -1.27
N LYS A 97 -22.56 -2.68 -1.11
CA LYS A 97 -23.11 -1.85 -0.04
C LYS A 97 -24.36 -1.05 -0.45
N LYS A 98 -24.99 -1.39 -1.58
CA LYS A 98 -26.31 -0.89 -1.98
C LYS A 98 -27.29 -2.05 -2.12
#